data_AF-A0A9W4WZI1-F1
#
_entry.id   AF-A0A9W4WZI1-F1
#
_cell.length_a   1.000
_cell.length_b   1.000
_cell.length_c   1.000
_cell.angle_alpha   90.00
_cell.angle_beta   90.00
_cell.angle_gamma   90.00
#
_symmetry.space_group_name_H-M   'P 1'
#
loop_
_entity.id
_entity.type
_entity.pdbx_description
1 polymer ?
#
loop_
_entity_poly.entity_id
_entity_poly.type
_entity_poly.pdbx_seq_one_letter_code
_entity_poly.pdbx_strand_id
1 'polypeptide(L)'
;KIKEIDNNLVEIKKKINELEIKSQKIKDKKPHLLTQLEDLKKVEKELDQLTRKIKEKENQLKDTSPKTEKERKRLQNEIEDSKKGLKKKLKDKSVQQGNLRSTFLNNGGDKLEAETPTSEENTFSFEQPTKENFKVFNELLAKIIEVEISAIKDDHLAEIEQMKKNKIKREEVKVLEKKTKQQASELTYQKELFQDQKEKYLWEIEIKNKAIKSAQTQINNLEEENEELFQENEILRDELEAGLKDKQNKESRLNTLFSQRQVFQNRYNIKKGKVSNLVLELQKEQTKNADIQHKLFETEQENRRLQYRNIELETDLTNALQKKSELRKRLIEIKRSHKSSVQKAQAANLCRDLIKYESIGELENDKDNALKQFISQSTGSLIETVANCQQHLKVTDLTKLTTTHPMPKGKSLTDLITFYHANQGKPSTSTQLLELEVPNETPIVNQIIQECELGLNQNSSLNQVIERINQLIKVKPPITKPVNQSTDTPFGESLEKIVEIDLNGLEKELGIRLSSEIKQQIKQVANYRELSSLRNQEIKNYLEKSQGGIITSQPLQAVVKPFGGKIVLVSWLVLSLLMIAAFLLRIKVKQKEKKRI
;
A
#
# COMPACT_ATOMS: atom_id res chain seq x y z
N LYS A 1 3.72 -34.03 -2.73
CA LYS A 1 3.93 -32.76 -1.98
C LYS A 1 5.33 -32.67 -1.35
N ILE A 2 5.64 -33.16 -0.13
CA ILE A 2 7.02 -32.99 0.42
C ILE A 2 8.09 -33.65 -0.48
N LYS A 3 7.91 -34.93 -0.87
CA LYS A 3 8.81 -35.62 -1.82
C LYS A 3 8.93 -34.94 -3.20
N GLU A 4 7.89 -34.23 -3.62
CA GLU A 4 7.85 -33.53 -4.90
C GLU A 4 8.61 -32.21 -4.81
N ILE A 5 8.50 -31.51 -3.67
CA ILE A 5 9.34 -30.36 -3.33
C ILE A 5 10.81 -30.78 -3.27
N ASP A 6 11.12 -31.92 -2.63
CA ASP A 6 12.51 -32.42 -2.55
C ASP A 6 13.09 -32.74 -3.94
N ASN A 7 12.31 -33.37 -4.82
CA ASN A 7 12.74 -33.65 -6.19
C ASN A 7 13.00 -32.36 -7.00
N ASN A 8 12.11 -31.37 -6.89
CA ASN A 8 12.30 -30.07 -7.55
C ASN A 8 13.54 -29.35 -7.02
N LEU A 9 13.83 -29.48 -5.73
CA LEU A 9 15.00 -28.87 -5.09
C LEU A 9 16.32 -29.50 -5.57
N VAL A 10 16.32 -30.80 -5.87
CA VAL A 10 17.47 -31.49 -6.50
C VAL A 10 17.70 -31.01 -7.93
N GLU A 11 16.63 -30.84 -8.72
CA GLU A 11 16.75 -30.36 -10.11
C GLU A 11 17.26 -28.92 -10.17
N ILE A 12 16.75 -28.05 -9.28
CA ILE A 12 17.22 -26.67 -9.14
C ILE A 12 18.71 -26.63 -8.76
N LYS A 13 19.16 -27.46 -7.81
CA LYS A 13 20.58 -27.55 -7.43
C LYS A 13 21.47 -27.97 -8.60
N LYS A 14 21.00 -28.89 -9.45
CA LYS A 14 21.74 -29.31 -10.65
C LYS A 14 21.91 -28.14 -11.64
N LYS A 15 20.84 -27.39 -11.92
CA LYS A 15 20.88 -26.22 -12.81
C LYS A 15 21.78 -25.11 -12.28
N ILE A 16 21.75 -24.84 -10.97
CA ILE A 16 22.66 -23.87 -10.34
C ILE A 16 24.12 -24.27 -10.56
N ASN A 17 24.46 -25.54 -10.37
CA ASN A 17 25.83 -26.01 -10.56
C ASN A 17 26.29 -25.93 -12.03
N GLU A 18 25.41 -26.22 -12.99
CA GLU A 18 25.70 -26.05 -14.42
C GLU A 18 25.96 -24.58 -14.80
N LEU A 19 25.18 -23.65 -14.23
CA LEU A 19 25.36 -22.21 -14.41
C LEU A 19 26.67 -21.71 -13.78
N GLU A 20 27.03 -22.24 -12.62
CA GLU A 20 28.28 -21.88 -11.92
C GLU A 20 29.51 -22.30 -12.74
N ILE A 21 29.49 -23.50 -13.33
CA ILE A 21 30.55 -23.98 -14.25
C ILE A 21 30.63 -23.08 -15.50
N LYS A 22 29.50 -22.68 -16.09
CA LYS A 22 29.48 -21.77 -17.26
C LYS A 22 30.03 -20.39 -16.90
N SER A 23 29.62 -19.84 -15.76
CA SER A 23 30.10 -18.55 -15.23
C SER A 23 31.61 -18.58 -15.01
N GLN A 24 32.15 -19.67 -14.46
CA GLN A 24 33.58 -19.81 -14.26
C GLN A 24 34.35 -19.86 -15.60
N LYS A 25 33.85 -20.60 -16.60
CA LYS A 25 34.46 -20.61 -17.95
C LYS A 25 34.50 -19.22 -18.61
N ILE A 26 33.50 -18.37 -18.35
CA ILE A 26 33.48 -16.99 -18.84
C ILE A 26 34.50 -16.13 -18.08
N LYS A 27 34.57 -16.26 -16.76
CA LYS A 27 35.58 -15.57 -15.93
C LYS A 27 37.00 -15.91 -16.36
N ASP A 28 37.27 -17.17 -16.69
CA ASP A 28 38.60 -17.62 -17.12
C ASP A 28 38.98 -17.08 -18.52
N LYS A 29 37.99 -16.84 -19.41
CA LYS A 29 38.21 -16.27 -20.75
C LYS A 29 38.37 -14.75 -20.75
N LYS A 30 37.74 -14.04 -19.81
CA LYS A 30 37.77 -12.58 -19.70
C LYS A 30 39.18 -11.95 -19.70
N PRO A 31 40.18 -12.45 -18.93
CA PRO A 31 41.52 -11.88 -18.95
C PRO A 31 42.21 -12.05 -20.31
N HIS A 32 41.98 -13.16 -21.01
CA HIS A 32 42.57 -13.35 -22.34
C HIS A 32 42.02 -12.34 -23.38
N LEU A 33 40.71 -12.08 -23.33
CA LEU A 33 40.07 -11.09 -24.20
C LEU A 33 40.51 -9.66 -23.88
N LEU A 34 40.71 -9.34 -22.59
CA LEU A 34 41.25 -8.05 -22.17
C LEU A 34 42.67 -7.83 -22.71
N THR A 35 43.54 -8.84 -22.63
CA THR A 35 44.89 -8.75 -23.21
C THR A 35 44.85 -8.53 -24.74
N GLN A 36 43.98 -9.25 -25.45
CA GLN A 36 43.81 -9.06 -26.90
C GLN A 36 43.33 -7.63 -27.24
N LEU A 37 42.44 -7.07 -26.42
CA LEU A 37 41.96 -5.70 -26.60
C LEU A 37 43.07 -4.66 -26.35
N GLU A 38 43.91 -4.88 -25.33
CA GLU A 38 45.06 -4.02 -25.03
C GLU A 38 46.07 -4.00 -26.19
N ASP A 39 46.34 -5.18 -26.77
CA ASP A 39 47.22 -5.33 -27.93
C ASP A 39 46.66 -4.61 -29.16
N LEU A 40 45.34 -4.70 -29.40
CA LEU A 40 44.67 -3.97 -30.49
C LEU A 40 44.75 -2.45 -30.32
N LYS A 41 44.52 -1.93 -29.10
CA LYS A 41 44.68 -0.50 -28.79
C LYS A 41 46.11 -0.02 -29.01
N LYS A 42 47.11 -0.86 -28.74
CA LYS A 42 48.51 -0.55 -29.03
C LYS A 42 48.76 -0.42 -30.54
N VAL A 43 48.16 -1.29 -31.36
CA VAL A 43 48.24 -1.20 -32.82
C VAL A 43 47.63 0.09 -33.34
N GLU A 44 46.44 0.42 -32.85
CA GLU A 44 45.72 1.64 -33.23
C GLU A 44 46.58 2.88 -32.98
N LYS A 45 47.22 2.98 -31.80
CA LYS A 45 48.16 4.06 -31.49
C LYS A 45 49.37 4.11 -32.43
N GLU A 46 49.95 2.96 -32.79
CA GLU A 46 51.06 2.91 -33.76
C GLU A 46 50.62 3.38 -35.16
N LEU A 47 49.40 3.02 -35.56
CA LEU A 47 48.83 3.36 -36.86
C LEU A 47 48.52 4.86 -36.96
N ASP A 48 47.99 5.45 -35.88
CA ASP A 48 47.78 6.89 -35.77
C ASP A 48 49.11 7.68 -35.84
N GLN A 49 50.15 7.20 -35.17
CA GLN A 49 51.47 7.84 -35.22
C GLN A 49 52.07 7.81 -36.64
N LEU A 50 51.96 6.69 -37.34
CA LEU A 50 52.43 6.58 -38.73
C LEU A 50 51.62 7.48 -39.66
N THR A 51 50.30 7.54 -39.48
CA THR A 51 49.43 8.41 -40.28
C THR A 51 49.79 9.89 -40.09
N ARG A 52 50.09 10.32 -38.86
CA ARG A 52 50.57 11.68 -38.60
C ARG A 52 51.91 11.97 -39.29
N LYS A 53 52.88 11.04 -39.23
CA LYS A 53 54.18 11.19 -39.91
C LYS A 53 54.04 11.31 -41.43
N ILE A 54 53.15 10.52 -42.04
CA ILE A 54 52.86 10.61 -43.48
C ILE A 54 52.28 12.00 -43.81
N LYS A 55 51.29 12.47 -43.04
CA LYS A 55 50.66 13.77 -43.27
C LYS A 55 51.63 14.94 -43.10
N GLU A 56 52.53 14.86 -42.14
CA GLU A 56 53.58 15.86 -41.93
C GLU A 56 54.55 15.91 -43.12
N LYS A 57 54.97 14.75 -43.63
CA LYS A 57 55.83 14.66 -44.83
C LYS A 57 55.13 15.12 -46.10
N GLU A 58 53.83 14.85 -46.26
CA GLU A 58 53.02 15.37 -47.37
C GLU A 58 52.89 16.89 -47.32
N ASN A 59 52.78 17.48 -46.13
CA ASN A 59 52.77 18.93 -45.98
C ASN A 59 54.14 19.55 -46.31
N GLN A 60 55.23 18.96 -45.83
CA GLN A 60 56.60 19.38 -46.20
C GLN A 60 56.82 19.36 -47.72
N LEU A 61 56.28 18.36 -48.42
CA LEU A 61 56.34 18.25 -49.89
C LEU A 61 55.57 19.38 -50.60
N LYS A 62 54.48 19.89 -50.00
CA LYS A 62 53.71 21.02 -50.56
C LYS A 62 54.43 22.35 -50.39
N ASP A 63 55.20 22.49 -49.31
CA ASP A 63 55.90 23.74 -48.97
C ASP A 63 57.28 23.85 -49.66
N THR A 64 57.85 22.76 -50.18
CA THR A 64 59.09 22.80 -50.96
C THR A 64 58.92 23.48 -52.32
N SER A 65 59.49 24.69 -52.45
CA SER A 65 59.59 25.48 -53.68
C SER A 65 60.32 24.72 -54.82
N PRO A 66 59.94 24.90 -56.10
CA PRO A 66 60.32 24.02 -57.22
C PRO A 66 61.81 23.97 -57.63
N LYS A 67 62.75 24.50 -56.84
CA LYS A 67 64.16 24.65 -57.26
C LYS A 67 65.04 23.41 -57.09
N THR A 68 64.60 22.35 -56.42
CA THR A 68 65.39 21.09 -56.32
C THR A 68 64.51 19.87 -56.50
N GLU A 69 64.28 19.45 -57.74
CA GLU A 69 63.56 18.22 -58.08
C GLU A 69 64.10 16.96 -57.36
N LYS A 70 65.38 16.98 -57.01
CA LYS A 70 66.05 15.95 -56.20
C LYS A 70 65.46 15.80 -54.80
N GLU A 71 65.07 16.90 -54.16
CA GLU A 71 64.50 16.91 -52.81
C GLU A 71 63.05 16.45 -52.81
N ARG A 72 62.30 16.83 -53.86
CA ARG A 72 60.94 16.33 -54.10
C ARG A 72 60.90 14.81 -54.32
N LYS A 73 61.83 14.27 -55.11
CA LYS A 73 61.99 12.82 -55.32
C LYS A 73 62.38 12.08 -54.04
N ARG A 74 63.25 12.68 -53.21
CA ARG A 74 63.62 12.12 -51.90
C ARG A 74 62.41 12.02 -50.97
N LEU A 75 61.63 13.09 -50.84
CA LEU A 75 60.42 13.09 -49.98
C LEU A 75 59.33 12.14 -50.50
N GLN A 76 59.15 12.02 -51.82
CA GLN A 76 58.26 11.02 -52.41
C GLN A 76 58.67 9.59 -52.09
N ASN A 77 59.98 9.27 -52.19
CA ASN A 77 60.49 7.96 -51.82
C ASN A 77 60.31 7.67 -50.32
N GLU A 78 60.55 8.65 -49.44
CA GLU A 78 60.32 8.52 -47.99
C GLU A 78 58.83 8.26 -47.65
N ILE A 79 57.90 8.90 -48.38
CA ILE A 79 56.45 8.66 -48.23
C ILE A 79 56.09 7.24 -48.70
N GLU A 80 56.60 6.80 -49.86
CA GLU A 80 56.34 5.46 -50.38
C GLU A 80 56.91 4.35 -49.49
N ASP A 81 58.12 4.53 -48.96
CA ASP A 81 58.71 3.58 -48.01
C ASP A 81 57.91 3.51 -46.70
N SER A 82 57.39 4.65 -46.23
CA SER A 82 56.50 4.71 -45.06
C SER A 82 55.17 3.99 -45.32
N LYS A 83 54.58 4.14 -46.51
CA LYS A 83 53.37 3.41 -46.93
C LYS A 83 53.60 1.91 -47.05
N LYS A 84 54.73 1.50 -47.63
CA LYS A 84 55.13 0.08 -47.71
C LYS A 84 55.31 -0.53 -46.31
N GLY A 85 55.94 0.20 -45.39
CA GLY A 85 56.06 -0.20 -43.99
C GLY A 85 54.71 -0.41 -43.30
N LEU A 86 53.75 0.50 -43.53
CA LEU A 86 52.38 0.38 -43.01
C LEU A 86 51.66 -0.84 -43.60
N LYS A 87 51.76 -1.06 -44.92
CA LYS A 87 51.14 -2.18 -45.63
C LYS A 87 51.70 -3.52 -45.17
N LYS A 88 53.00 -3.59 -44.90
CA LYS A 88 53.66 -4.78 -44.32
C LYS A 88 53.17 -5.07 -42.89
N LYS A 89 53.14 -4.06 -42.01
CA LYS A 89 52.62 -4.22 -40.63
C LYS A 89 51.15 -4.69 -40.60
N LEU A 90 50.31 -4.18 -41.50
CA LEU A 90 48.92 -4.62 -41.64
C LEU A 90 48.82 -6.07 -42.14
N LYS A 91 49.66 -6.46 -43.10
CA LYS A 91 49.71 -7.82 -43.64
C LYS A 91 50.20 -8.83 -42.60
N ASP A 92 51.28 -8.53 -41.88
CA ASP A 92 51.84 -9.41 -40.86
C ASP A 92 50.85 -9.66 -39.69
N LYS A 93 49.98 -8.69 -39.36
CA LYS A 93 48.92 -8.87 -38.35
C LYS A 93 47.65 -9.53 -38.88
N SER A 94 47.31 -9.34 -40.17
CA SER A 94 46.24 -10.11 -40.82
C SER A 94 46.56 -11.60 -40.82
N VAL A 95 47.83 -11.98 -40.91
CA VAL A 95 48.28 -13.38 -40.84
C VAL A 95 48.14 -13.94 -39.41
N GLN A 96 48.36 -13.13 -38.37
CA GLN A 96 48.12 -13.55 -36.97
C GLN A 96 46.63 -13.75 -36.64
N GLN A 97 45.71 -12.99 -37.26
CA GLN A 97 44.27 -13.19 -37.09
C GLN A 97 43.68 -14.31 -37.97
N GLY A 98 44.38 -14.71 -39.04
CA GLY A 98 43.97 -15.80 -39.93
C GLY A 98 44.02 -17.20 -39.30
N ASN A 99 44.83 -17.40 -38.25
CA ASN A 99 44.95 -18.70 -37.56
C ASN A 99 43.80 -19.02 -36.59
N LEU A 100 42.80 -18.14 -36.44
CA LEU A 100 41.59 -18.40 -35.63
C LEU A 100 40.37 -18.80 -36.48
N ARG A 101 40.50 -18.93 -37.81
CA ARG A 101 39.36 -19.07 -38.73
C ARG A 101 39.38 -20.31 -39.63
N SER A 102 40.20 -21.32 -39.34
CA SER A 102 40.35 -22.53 -40.17
C SER A 102 39.63 -23.78 -39.63
N THR A 103 38.38 -23.68 -39.20
CA THR A 103 37.54 -24.88 -38.92
C THR A 103 36.19 -24.91 -39.61
N PHE A 104 35.85 -23.94 -40.46
CA PHE A 104 34.57 -24.01 -41.18
C PHE A 104 34.72 -23.59 -42.64
N LEU A 105 34.24 -24.49 -43.51
CA LEU A 105 33.96 -24.36 -44.95
C LEU A 105 35.08 -24.77 -45.90
N ASN A 106 35.17 -26.09 -46.12
CA ASN A 106 35.46 -26.67 -47.42
C ASN A 106 34.13 -26.82 -48.17
N ASN A 107 34.01 -26.27 -49.39
CA ASN A 107 33.41 -26.93 -50.55
C ASN A 107 33.30 -25.99 -51.75
N GLY A 108 33.77 -26.49 -52.91
CA GLY A 108 33.19 -26.21 -54.22
C GLY A 108 33.75 -25.02 -54.98
N GLY A 109 34.77 -25.26 -55.80
CA GLY A 109 35.06 -24.45 -56.98
C GLY A 109 34.74 -25.25 -58.23
N ASP A 110 34.33 -24.58 -59.31
CA ASP A 110 34.46 -25.06 -60.68
C ASP A 110 34.61 -23.89 -61.68
N LYS A 111 35.41 -24.17 -62.70
CA LYS A 111 35.92 -23.32 -63.80
C LYS A 111 35.02 -23.38 -65.05
N LEU A 112 35.29 -22.46 -66.00
CA LEU A 112 35.50 -22.63 -67.49
C LEU A 112 34.97 -21.37 -68.23
N GLU A 113 35.83 -20.55 -68.86
CA GLU A 113 36.40 -20.60 -70.23
C GLU A 113 35.47 -20.10 -71.36
N ALA A 114 35.97 -19.19 -72.21
CA ALA A 114 35.37 -18.79 -73.49
C ALA A 114 36.44 -18.31 -74.49
N GLU A 115 36.30 -18.76 -75.74
CA GLU A 115 37.19 -18.62 -76.90
C GLU A 115 36.87 -17.39 -77.80
N THR A 116 37.78 -17.05 -78.72
CA THR A 116 37.56 -16.17 -79.89
C THR A 116 38.34 -16.70 -81.12
N PRO A 117 37.85 -16.55 -82.36
CA PRO A 117 38.56 -16.98 -83.57
C PRO A 117 39.14 -15.85 -84.44
N THR A 118 40.07 -16.26 -85.31
CA THR A 118 40.87 -15.53 -86.33
C THR A 118 40.31 -15.65 -87.75
N SER A 119 40.72 -14.76 -88.68
CA SER A 119 40.62 -14.97 -90.14
C SER A 119 41.80 -14.33 -90.91
N GLU A 120 42.23 -15.02 -91.97
CA GLU A 120 43.38 -14.81 -92.87
C GLU A 120 43.06 -13.99 -94.14
N GLU A 121 44.08 -13.49 -94.87
CA GLU A 121 43.98 -13.14 -96.30
C GLU A 121 45.29 -13.35 -97.09
N ASN A 122 45.12 -13.70 -98.37
CA ASN A 122 46.06 -14.29 -99.34
C ASN A 122 46.80 -13.28 -100.25
N THR A 123 47.91 -13.75 -100.85
CA THR A 123 48.78 -13.11 -101.88
C THR A 123 48.55 -13.65 -103.30
N PHE A 124 48.77 -12.84 -104.35
CA PHE A 124 49.08 -13.32 -105.72
C PHE A 124 49.70 -12.23 -106.65
N SER A 125 50.69 -12.59 -107.49
CA SER A 125 51.20 -11.79 -108.64
C SER A 125 51.88 -12.71 -109.68
N PHE A 126 51.77 -12.38 -110.98
CA PHE A 126 52.25 -13.17 -112.14
C PHE A 126 53.27 -12.40 -113.02
N GLU A 127 54.11 -13.17 -113.75
CA GLU A 127 55.29 -12.81 -114.58
C GLU A 127 55.00 -12.33 -116.03
N GLN A 128 56.03 -11.84 -116.73
CA GLN A 128 56.10 -11.58 -118.19
C GLN A 128 57.30 -12.31 -118.86
N PRO A 129 57.25 -12.60 -120.19
CA PRO A 129 58.41 -13.10 -120.96
C PRO A 129 58.83 -12.30 -122.24
N THR A 130 60.16 -12.31 -122.49
CA THR A 130 61.04 -12.46 -123.72
C THR A 130 60.56 -12.14 -125.17
N LYS A 131 61.38 -12.04 -126.25
CA LYS A 131 62.71 -11.47 -126.69
C LYS A 131 62.84 -11.83 -128.22
N GLU A 132 63.64 -11.10 -129.04
CA GLU A 132 64.02 -11.30 -130.49
C GLU A 132 63.27 -10.43 -131.54
N ASN A 133 63.80 -9.75 -132.58
CA ASN A 133 65.08 -9.67 -133.33
C ASN A 133 65.17 -8.25 -133.99
N PHE A 134 66.10 -7.34 -133.64
CA PHE A 134 67.46 -7.10 -134.17
C PHE A 134 67.71 -7.28 -135.69
N LYS A 135 67.31 -6.31 -136.53
CA LYS A 135 68.11 -5.86 -137.72
C LYS A 135 67.61 -4.59 -138.43
N VAL A 136 66.48 -4.03 -138.01
CA VAL A 136 66.07 -2.63 -138.33
C VAL A 136 66.65 -1.64 -137.29
N PHE A 137 67.44 -2.18 -136.35
CA PHE A 137 67.87 -1.56 -135.09
C PHE A 137 68.84 -0.38 -135.28
N ASN A 138 69.67 -0.32 -136.31
CA ASN A 138 70.77 0.65 -136.37
C ASN A 138 70.45 2.00 -137.05
N GLU A 139 69.43 2.07 -137.90
CA GLU A 139 68.93 3.37 -138.44
C GLU A 139 67.77 3.93 -137.61
N LEU A 140 67.02 3.06 -136.91
CA LEU A 140 66.15 3.51 -135.82
C LEU A 140 67.00 4.04 -134.65
N LEU A 141 68.15 3.42 -134.31
CA LEU A 141 69.00 3.83 -133.18
C LEU A 141 69.42 5.30 -133.21
N ALA A 142 69.67 5.93 -134.36
CA ALA A 142 70.09 7.35 -134.36
C ALA A 142 68.93 8.31 -134.05
N LYS A 143 67.70 8.00 -134.51
CA LYS A 143 66.48 8.74 -134.16
C LYS A 143 65.93 8.34 -132.79
N ILE A 144 66.11 7.09 -132.41
CA ILE A 144 65.87 6.57 -131.07
C ILE A 144 66.82 7.25 -130.11
N ILE A 145 68.12 7.43 -130.36
CA ILE A 145 69.04 8.08 -129.41
C ILE A 145 68.67 9.56 -129.18
N GLU A 146 68.16 10.28 -130.18
CA GLU A 146 67.72 11.67 -129.99
C GLU A 146 66.37 11.75 -129.24
N VAL A 147 65.44 10.82 -129.54
CA VAL A 147 64.18 10.64 -128.79
C VAL A 147 64.43 10.04 -127.39
N GLU A 148 65.43 9.20 -127.20
CA GLU A 148 65.84 8.55 -125.96
C GLU A 148 66.65 9.53 -125.12
N ILE A 149 67.50 10.41 -125.66
CA ILE A 149 68.16 11.42 -124.82
C ILE A 149 67.14 12.45 -124.31
N SER A 150 66.11 12.78 -125.10
CA SER A 150 64.95 13.57 -124.64
C SER A 150 64.11 12.78 -123.63
N ALA A 151 63.76 11.53 -123.92
CA ALA A 151 62.97 10.67 -123.05
C ALA A 151 63.72 10.27 -121.77
N ILE A 152 65.06 10.15 -121.79
CA ILE A 152 65.92 9.87 -120.64
C ILE A 152 66.05 11.12 -119.77
N LYS A 153 66.06 12.33 -120.36
CA LYS A 153 65.98 13.58 -119.58
C LYS A 153 64.61 13.73 -118.91
N ASP A 154 63.54 13.44 -119.63
CA ASP A 154 62.18 13.52 -119.09
C ASP A 154 61.89 12.38 -118.10
N ASP A 155 62.42 11.17 -118.32
CA ASP A 155 62.33 10.02 -117.43
C ASP A 155 63.18 10.20 -116.17
N HIS A 156 64.41 10.71 -116.26
CA HIS A 156 65.20 11.03 -115.06
C HIS A 156 64.65 12.25 -114.30
N LEU A 157 64.05 13.23 -114.99
CA LEU A 157 63.36 14.32 -114.31
C LEU A 157 62.10 13.81 -113.60
N ALA A 158 61.33 12.93 -114.24
CA ALA A 158 60.21 12.23 -113.63
C ALA A 158 60.65 11.34 -112.46
N GLU A 159 61.80 10.67 -112.56
CA GLU A 159 62.38 9.84 -111.50
C GLU A 159 62.88 10.68 -110.31
N ILE A 160 63.48 11.84 -110.57
CA ILE A 160 63.88 12.81 -109.54
C ILE A 160 62.64 13.42 -108.87
N GLU A 161 61.59 13.76 -109.62
CA GLU A 161 60.32 14.21 -109.05
C GLU A 161 59.62 13.10 -108.26
N GLN A 162 59.67 11.86 -108.73
CA GLN A 162 59.16 10.68 -108.03
C GLN A 162 59.95 10.46 -106.73
N MET A 163 61.28 10.61 -106.74
CA MET A 163 62.12 10.53 -105.56
C MET A 163 61.86 11.68 -104.58
N LYS A 164 61.64 12.90 -105.05
CA LYS A 164 61.22 14.03 -104.21
C LYS A 164 59.84 13.79 -103.59
N LYS A 165 58.86 13.34 -104.37
CA LYS A 165 57.54 12.93 -103.88
C LYS A 165 57.64 11.79 -102.86
N ASN A 166 58.49 10.81 -103.10
CA ASN A 166 58.74 9.69 -102.18
C ASN A 166 59.45 10.15 -100.90
N LYS A 167 60.37 11.12 -100.99
CA LYS A 167 61.03 11.72 -99.83
C LYS A 167 60.04 12.53 -98.97
N ILE A 168 59.16 13.32 -99.60
CA ILE A 168 58.09 14.04 -98.92
C ILE A 168 57.12 13.06 -98.26
N LYS A 169 56.65 12.04 -98.98
CA LYS A 169 55.80 10.97 -98.42
C LYS A 169 56.47 10.25 -97.24
N ARG A 170 57.78 9.98 -97.31
CA ARG A 170 58.53 9.37 -96.19
C ARG A 170 58.61 10.29 -94.98
N GLU A 171 58.79 11.60 -95.17
CA GLU A 171 58.75 12.57 -94.07
C GLU A 171 57.34 12.72 -93.48
N GLU A 172 56.29 12.74 -94.32
CA GLU A 172 54.89 12.74 -93.87
C GLU A 172 54.56 11.48 -93.06
N VAL A 173 55.02 10.30 -93.51
CA VAL A 173 54.87 9.04 -92.78
C VAL A 173 55.59 9.10 -91.43
N LYS A 174 56.81 9.64 -91.35
CA LYS A 174 57.52 9.82 -90.06
C LYS A 174 56.79 10.77 -89.12
N VAL A 175 56.22 11.87 -89.63
CA VAL A 175 55.43 12.80 -88.83
C VAL A 175 54.15 12.14 -88.32
N LEU A 176 53.46 11.38 -89.18
CA LEU A 176 52.29 10.59 -88.82
C LEU A 176 52.61 9.53 -87.77
N GLU A 177 53.69 8.75 -87.94
CA GLU A 177 54.16 7.77 -86.96
C GLU A 177 54.51 8.40 -85.61
N LYS A 178 55.13 9.58 -85.62
CA LYS A 178 55.43 10.32 -84.38
C LYS A 178 54.14 10.78 -83.70
N LYS A 179 53.14 11.23 -84.47
CA LYS A 179 51.84 11.65 -83.97
C LYS A 179 51.04 10.47 -83.40
N THR A 180 51.00 9.32 -84.08
CA THR A 180 50.35 8.10 -83.56
C THR A 180 51.06 7.57 -82.33
N LYS A 181 52.40 7.61 -82.27
CA LYS A 181 53.14 7.26 -81.04
C LYS A 181 52.80 8.19 -79.87
N GLN A 182 52.71 9.50 -80.10
CA GLN A 182 52.30 10.46 -79.07
C GLN A 182 50.85 10.23 -78.61
N GLN A 183 49.92 10.01 -79.53
CA GLN A 183 48.52 9.69 -79.20
C GLN A 183 48.40 8.36 -78.44
N ALA A 184 49.19 7.35 -78.80
CA ALA A 184 49.24 6.08 -78.09
C ALA A 184 49.80 6.24 -76.66
N SER A 185 50.84 7.05 -76.46
CA SER A 185 51.36 7.35 -75.12
C SER A 185 50.36 8.14 -74.26
N GLU A 186 49.66 9.12 -74.84
CA GLU A 186 48.61 9.89 -74.15
C GLU A 186 47.45 8.99 -73.73
N LEU A 187 47.01 8.08 -74.63
CA LEU A 187 45.95 7.11 -74.32
C LEU A 187 46.37 6.15 -73.22
N THR A 188 47.63 5.68 -73.23
CA THR A 188 48.17 4.81 -72.18
C THR A 188 48.21 5.55 -70.83
N TYR A 189 48.67 6.80 -70.83
CA TYR A 189 48.68 7.65 -69.63
C TYR A 189 47.27 7.87 -69.07
N GLN A 190 46.28 8.17 -69.92
CA GLN A 190 44.90 8.30 -69.46
C GLN A 190 44.34 6.99 -68.91
N LYS A 191 44.62 5.85 -69.54
CA LYS A 191 44.22 4.53 -69.02
C LYS A 191 44.81 4.25 -67.65
N GLU A 192 46.09 4.58 -67.44
CA GLU A 192 46.77 4.43 -66.16
C GLU A 192 46.15 5.35 -65.09
N LEU A 193 45.87 6.62 -65.43
CA LEU A 193 45.17 7.56 -64.56
C LEU A 193 43.76 7.07 -64.16
N PHE A 194 42.99 6.54 -65.11
CA PHE A 194 41.68 5.96 -64.84
C PHE A 194 41.77 4.71 -63.97
N GLN A 195 42.79 3.88 -64.17
CA GLN A 195 43.02 2.68 -63.37
C GLN A 195 43.39 3.06 -61.92
N ASP A 196 44.27 4.05 -61.72
CA ASP A 196 44.62 4.57 -60.39
C ASP A 196 43.40 5.16 -59.66
N GLN A 197 42.56 5.92 -60.37
CA GLN A 197 41.32 6.45 -59.81
C GLN A 197 40.36 5.32 -59.42
N LYS A 198 40.21 4.31 -60.26
CA LYS A 198 39.38 3.13 -59.99
C LYS A 198 39.87 2.38 -58.75
N GLU A 199 41.17 2.16 -58.62
CA GLU A 199 41.77 1.50 -57.46
C GLU A 199 41.58 2.31 -56.18
N LYS A 200 41.72 3.64 -56.26
CA LYS A 200 41.41 4.54 -55.13
C LYS A 200 39.96 4.41 -54.67
N TYR A 201 39.00 4.43 -55.60
CA TYR A 201 37.58 4.28 -55.25
C TYR A 201 37.27 2.90 -54.66
N LEU A 202 37.85 1.83 -55.21
CA LEU A 202 37.68 0.48 -54.67
C LEU A 202 38.20 0.38 -53.23
N TRP A 203 39.35 0.99 -52.95
CA TRP A 203 39.92 1.04 -51.61
C TRP A 203 39.04 1.85 -50.62
N GLU A 204 38.51 3.00 -51.04
CA GLU A 204 37.58 3.79 -50.21
C GLU A 204 36.28 3.01 -49.92
N ILE A 205 35.75 2.28 -50.91
CA ILE A 205 34.59 1.40 -50.73
C ILE A 205 34.91 0.27 -49.73
N GLU A 206 36.10 -0.35 -49.83
CA GLU A 206 36.51 -1.41 -48.91
C GLU A 206 36.58 -0.92 -47.46
N ILE A 207 37.13 0.28 -47.22
CA ILE A 207 37.19 0.91 -45.90
C ILE A 207 35.79 1.18 -45.36
N LYS A 208 34.92 1.79 -46.17
CA LYS A 208 33.54 2.07 -45.77
C LYS A 208 32.78 0.79 -45.44
N ASN A 209 32.96 -0.27 -46.22
CA ASN A 209 32.34 -1.58 -45.95
C ASN A 209 32.86 -2.22 -44.65
N LYS A 210 34.14 -2.06 -44.32
CA LYS A 210 34.68 -2.50 -43.02
C LYS A 210 34.08 -1.70 -41.86
N ALA A 211 33.95 -0.38 -42.01
CA ALA A 211 33.32 0.48 -41.00
C ALA A 211 31.83 0.12 -40.80
N ILE A 212 31.08 -0.12 -41.88
CA ILE A 212 29.68 -0.57 -41.83
C ILE A 212 29.57 -1.90 -41.09
N LYS A 213 30.43 -2.88 -41.40
CA LYS A 213 30.43 -4.17 -40.69
C LYS A 213 30.72 -4.00 -39.20
N SER A 214 31.69 -3.17 -38.84
CA SER A 214 32.00 -2.87 -37.44
C SER A 214 30.82 -2.21 -36.71
N ALA A 215 30.14 -1.26 -37.37
CA ALA A 215 28.96 -0.60 -36.82
C ALA A 215 27.80 -1.59 -36.65
N GLN A 216 27.58 -2.49 -37.61
CA GLN A 216 26.56 -3.53 -37.50
C GLN A 216 26.82 -4.46 -36.32
N THR A 217 28.08 -4.86 -36.08
CA THR A 217 28.41 -5.66 -34.90
C THR A 217 28.13 -4.91 -33.60
N GLN A 218 28.42 -3.60 -33.54
CA GLN A 218 28.10 -2.78 -32.36
C GLN A 218 26.59 -2.66 -32.13
N ILE A 219 25.80 -2.50 -33.20
CA ILE A 219 24.34 -2.47 -33.12
C ILE A 219 23.80 -3.80 -32.56
N ASN A 220 24.25 -4.93 -33.12
CA ASN A 220 23.80 -6.24 -32.65
C ASN A 220 24.16 -6.47 -31.16
N ASN A 221 25.35 -6.05 -30.72
CA ASN A 221 25.73 -6.15 -29.31
C ASN A 221 24.86 -5.27 -28.40
N LEU A 222 24.48 -4.07 -28.85
CA LEU A 222 23.57 -3.19 -28.10
C LEU A 222 22.13 -3.71 -28.08
N GLU A 223 21.69 -4.38 -29.14
CA GLU A 223 20.39 -5.07 -29.16
C GLU A 223 20.37 -6.23 -28.16
N GLU A 224 21.45 -7.02 -28.09
CA GLU A 224 21.61 -8.10 -27.10
C GLU A 224 21.61 -7.53 -25.67
N GLU A 225 22.36 -6.47 -25.40
CA GLU A 225 22.39 -5.80 -24.07
C GLU A 225 21.02 -5.22 -23.69
N ASN A 226 20.28 -4.66 -24.65
CA ASN A 226 18.91 -4.18 -24.41
C ASN A 226 17.94 -5.31 -24.08
N GLU A 227 18.07 -6.46 -24.75
CA GLU A 227 17.23 -7.63 -24.48
C GLU A 227 17.51 -8.20 -23.09
N GLU A 228 18.78 -8.28 -22.67
CA GLU A 228 19.17 -8.66 -21.31
C GLU A 228 18.58 -7.70 -20.27
N LEU A 229 18.65 -6.38 -20.51
CA LEU A 229 18.04 -5.37 -19.63
C LEU A 229 16.51 -5.47 -19.60
N PHE A 230 15.87 -5.84 -20.70
CA PHE A 230 14.41 -6.04 -20.74
C PHE A 230 14.00 -7.24 -19.86
N GLN A 231 14.73 -8.35 -19.98
CA GLN A 231 14.52 -9.55 -19.15
C GLN A 231 14.78 -9.26 -17.66
N GLU A 232 15.83 -8.51 -17.32
CA GLU A 232 16.09 -8.11 -15.93
C GLU A 232 14.96 -7.24 -15.36
N ASN A 233 14.43 -6.30 -16.15
CA ASN A 233 13.29 -5.48 -15.74
C ASN A 233 12.01 -6.30 -15.55
N GLU A 234 11.79 -7.35 -16.35
CA GLU A 234 10.66 -8.26 -16.20
C GLU A 234 10.77 -9.05 -14.89
N ILE A 235 11.94 -9.60 -14.57
CA ILE A 235 12.22 -10.28 -13.30
C ILE A 235 11.98 -9.34 -12.11
N LEU A 236 12.47 -8.10 -12.18
CA LEU A 236 12.27 -7.11 -11.11
C LEU A 236 10.78 -6.74 -10.94
N ARG A 237 10.00 -6.70 -12.02
CA ARG A 237 8.55 -6.49 -11.94
C ARG A 237 7.85 -7.65 -11.25
N ASP A 238 8.19 -8.89 -11.60
CA ASP A 238 7.63 -10.08 -10.96
C ASP A 238 7.98 -10.16 -9.47
N GLU A 239 9.23 -9.84 -9.11
CA GLU A 239 9.67 -9.74 -7.72
C GLU A 239 8.92 -8.65 -6.94
N LEU A 240 8.71 -7.49 -7.56
CA LEU A 240 7.96 -6.38 -6.96
C LEU A 240 6.48 -6.75 -6.75
N GLU A 241 5.85 -7.41 -7.73
CA GLU A 241 4.47 -7.86 -7.64
C GLU A 241 4.30 -8.93 -6.55
N ALA A 242 5.23 -9.88 -6.47
CA ALA A 242 5.25 -10.86 -5.38
C ALA A 242 5.40 -10.19 -4.00
N GLY A 243 6.28 -9.19 -3.89
CA GLY A 243 6.46 -8.40 -2.66
C GLY A 243 5.22 -7.60 -2.26
N LEU A 244 4.51 -7.00 -3.22
CA LEU A 244 3.24 -6.30 -2.98
C LEU A 244 2.14 -7.24 -2.50
N LYS A 245 2.04 -8.43 -3.09
CA LYS A 245 1.07 -9.46 -2.68
C LYS A 245 1.32 -9.96 -1.25
N ASP A 246 2.59 -10.18 -0.88
CA ASP A 246 2.96 -10.52 0.50
C ASP A 246 2.62 -9.37 1.48
N LYS A 247 2.85 -8.11 1.09
CA LYS A 247 2.46 -6.94 1.89
C LYS A 247 0.94 -6.89 2.11
N GLN A 248 0.13 -7.07 1.07
CA GLN A 248 -1.34 -7.12 1.17
C GLN A 248 -1.82 -8.26 2.06
N ASN A 249 -1.18 -9.43 1.97
CA ASN A 249 -1.48 -10.57 2.85
C ASN A 249 -1.14 -10.26 4.31
N LYS A 250 0.00 -9.62 4.58
CA LYS A 250 0.40 -9.18 5.93
C LYS A 250 -0.56 -8.12 6.48
N GLU A 251 -1.00 -7.18 5.66
CA GLU A 251 -1.98 -6.15 6.03
C GLU A 251 -3.35 -6.77 6.35
N SER A 252 -3.82 -7.72 5.54
CA SER A 252 -5.05 -8.49 5.81
C SER A 252 -4.96 -9.28 7.12
N ARG A 253 -3.80 -9.88 7.41
CA ARG A 253 -3.55 -10.57 8.68
C ARG A 253 -3.52 -9.60 9.86
N LEU A 254 -2.92 -8.41 9.70
CA LEU A 254 -2.90 -7.37 10.72
C LEU A 254 -4.31 -6.87 11.04
N ASN A 255 -5.14 -6.63 10.03
CA ASN A 255 -6.54 -6.24 10.20
C ASN A 255 -7.34 -7.33 10.93
N THR A 256 -7.09 -8.60 10.60
CA THR A 256 -7.71 -9.73 11.32
C THR A 256 -7.31 -9.75 12.80
N LEU A 257 -6.03 -9.49 13.12
CA LEU A 257 -5.55 -9.39 14.50
C LEU A 257 -6.13 -8.19 15.25
N PHE A 258 -6.32 -7.04 14.59
CA PHE A 258 -7.01 -5.89 15.17
C PHE A 258 -8.46 -6.20 15.51
N SER A 259 -9.20 -6.84 14.60
CA SER A 259 -10.57 -7.29 14.84
C SER A 259 -10.64 -8.29 16.01
N GLN A 260 -9.72 -9.25 16.07
CA GLN A 260 -9.62 -10.17 17.21
C GLN A 260 -9.34 -9.42 18.53
N ARG A 261 -8.43 -8.45 18.54
CA ARG A 261 -8.12 -7.62 19.70
C ARG A 261 -9.36 -6.86 20.21
N GLN A 262 -10.16 -6.28 19.31
CA GLN A 262 -11.41 -5.62 19.69
C GLN A 262 -12.40 -6.59 20.32
N VAL A 263 -12.56 -7.80 19.76
CA VAL A 263 -13.41 -8.85 20.35
C VAL A 263 -12.93 -9.22 21.76
N PHE A 264 -11.62 -9.36 21.98
CA PHE A 264 -11.07 -9.62 23.30
C PHE A 264 -11.31 -8.47 24.29
N GLN A 265 -11.14 -7.22 23.86
CA GLN A 265 -11.46 -6.06 24.72
C GLN A 265 -12.94 -6.02 25.09
N ASN A 266 -13.84 -6.28 24.15
CA ASN A 266 -15.28 -6.35 24.43
C ASN A 266 -15.60 -7.45 25.44
N ARG A 267 -15.02 -8.65 25.27
CA ARG A 267 -15.17 -9.75 26.24
C ARG A 267 -14.61 -9.39 27.62
N TYR A 268 -13.47 -8.71 27.67
CA TYR A 268 -12.88 -8.25 28.91
C TYR A 268 -13.78 -7.23 29.62
N ASN A 269 -14.32 -6.25 28.89
CA ASN A 269 -15.24 -5.24 29.42
C ASN A 269 -16.53 -5.87 29.94
N ILE A 270 -17.10 -6.85 29.23
CA ILE A 270 -18.27 -7.62 29.69
C ILE A 270 -17.95 -8.35 30.99
N LYS A 271 -16.81 -9.04 31.07
CA LYS A 271 -16.38 -9.74 32.29
C LYS A 271 -16.15 -8.76 33.45
N LYS A 272 -15.51 -7.62 33.20
CA LYS A 272 -15.30 -6.56 34.18
C LYS A 272 -16.63 -6.01 34.71
N GLY A 273 -17.61 -5.79 33.83
CA GLY A 273 -18.97 -5.40 34.22
C GLY A 273 -19.65 -6.45 35.11
N LYS A 274 -19.54 -7.74 34.78
CA LYS A 274 -20.06 -8.83 35.62
C LYS A 274 -19.40 -8.87 37.00
N VAL A 275 -18.08 -8.71 37.07
CA VAL A 275 -17.36 -8.64 38.36
C VAL A 275 -17.81 -7.43 39.16
N SER A 276 -17.98 -6.26 38.54
CA SER A 276 -18.48 -5.06 39.21
C SER A 276 -19.87 -5.29 39.81
N ASN A 277 -20.77 -5.97 39.09
CA ASN A 277 -22.09 -6.31 39.59
C ASN A 277 -22.03 -7.28 40.78
N LEU A 278 -21.18 -8.31 40.71
CA LEU A 278 -20.97 -9.27 41.81
C LEU A 278 -20.38 -8.59 43.05
N VAL A 279 -19.46 -7.64 42.89
CA VAL A 279 -18.92 -6.85 44.01
C VAL A 279 -20.02 -6.03 44.67
N LEU A 280 -20.91 -5.41 43.88
CA LEU A 280 -22.03 -4.62 44.39
C LEU A 280 -23.06 -5.51 45.11
N GLU A 281 -23.33 -6.71 44.60
CA GLU A 281 -24.19 -7.71 45.24
C GLU A 281 -23.58 -8.22 46.55
N LEU A 282 -22.27 -8.51 46.57
CA LEU A 282 -21.56 -8.89 47.78
C LEU A 282 -21.60 -7.78 48.84
N GLN A 283 -21.45 -6.51 48.44
CA GLN A 283 -21.54 -5.38 49.34
C GLN A 283 -22.95 -5.24 49.94
N LYS A 284 -24.00 -5.47 49.15
CA LYS A 284 -25.39 -5.52 49.65
C LYS A 284 -25.59 -6.64 50.66
N GLU A 285 -25.07 -7.84 50.40
CA GLU A 285 -25.15 -8.95 51.35
C GLU A 285 -24.35 -8.69 52.63
N GLN A 286 -23.19 -8.04 52.53
CA GLN A 286 -22.43 -7.59 53.70
C GLN A 286 -23.22 -6.59 54.56
N THR A 287 -23.92 -5.64 53.94
CA THR A 287 -24.79 -4.70 54.69
C THR A 287 -25.96 -5.42 55.36
N LYS A 288 -26.63 -6.36 54.68
CA LYS A 288 -27.70 -7.16 55.28
C LYS A 288 -27.20 -7.99 56.47
N ASN A 289 -26.02 -8.60 56.34
CA ASN A 289 -25.42 -9.36 57.44
C ASN A 289 -25.08 -8.47 58.63
N ALA A 290 -24.58 -7.25 58.41
CA ALA A 290 -24.36 -6.28 59.48
C ALA A 290 -25.67 -5.91 60.20
N ASP A 291 -26.76 -5.68 59.46
CA ASP A 291 -28.08 -5.39 60.04
C ASP A 291 -28.63 -6.58 60.85
N ILE A 292 -28.43 -7.82 60.37
CA ILE A 292 -28.84 -9.03 61.10
C ILE A 292 -28.04 -9.17 62.40
N GLN A 293 -26.73 -8.95 62.37
CA GLN A 293 -25.88 -8.98 63.57
C GLN A 293 -26.31 -7.94 64.60
N HIS A 294 -26.67 -6.73 64.14
CA HIS A 294 -27.21 -5.69 65.02
C HIS A 294 -28.52 -6.13 65.68
N LYS A 295 -29.48 -6.69 64.91
CA LYS A 295 -30.76 -7.19 65.44
C LYS A 295 -30.57 -8.34 66.42
N LEU A 296 -29.64 -9.25 66.17
CA LEU A 296 -29.30 -10.33 67.09
C LEU A 296 -28.76 -9.77 68.40
N PHE A 297 -27.86 -8.78 68.32
CA PHE A 297 -27.33 -8.11 69.51
C PHE A 297 -28.42 -7.41 70.33
N GLU A 298 -29.35 -6.70 69.69
CA GLU A 298 -30.51 -6.08 70.35
C GLU A 298 -31.38 -7.13 71.03
N THR A 299 -31.68 -8.24 70.34
CA THR A 299 -32.47 -9.35 70.89
C THR A 299 -31.77 -10.00 72.09
N GLU A 300 -30.45 -10.18 72.04
CA GLU A 300 -29.66 -10.68 73.17
C GLU A 300 -29.67 -9.71 74.37
N GLN A 301 -29.63 -8.39 74.12
CA GLN A 301 -29.78 -7.42 75.19
C GLN A 301 -31.16 -7.47 75.83
N GLU A 302 -32.21 -7.58 75.02
CA GLU A 302 -33.58 -7.70 75.51
C GLU A 302 -33.76 -8.99 76.34
N ASN A 303 -33.25 -10.12 75.85
CA ASN A 303 -33.26 -11.38 76.60
C ASN A 303 -32.52 -11.26 77.94
N ARG A 304 -31.37 -10.58 77.98
CA ARG A 304 -30.66 -10.29 79.24
C ARG A 304 -31.51 -9.44 80.19
N ARG A 305 -32.18 -8.40 79.69
CA ARG A 305 -33.11 -7.57 80.50
C ARG A 305 -34.26 -8.41 81.07
N LEU A 306 -34.85 -9.29 80.25
CA LEU A 306 -35.91 -10.19 80.69
C LEU A 306 -35.42 -11.20 81.74
N GLN A 307 -34.21 -11.73 81.61
CA GLN A 307 -33.59 -12.60 82.62
C GLN A 307 -33.43 -11.87 83.96
N TYR A 308 -32.91 -10.64 83.97
CA TYR A 308 -32.83 -9.84 85.20
C TYR A 308 -34.21 -9.59 85.82
N ARG A 309 -35.22 -9.30 84.99
CA ARG A 309 -36.59 -9.12 85.47
C ARG A 309 -37.17 -10.39 86.07
N ASN A 310 -36.90 -11.55 85.49
CA ASN A 310 -37.33 -12.84 86.04
C ASN A 310 -36.67 -13.11 87.40
N ILE A 311 -35.38 -12.83 87.56
CA ILE A 311 -34.67 -12.96 88.84
C ILE A 311 -35.28 -12.02 89.91
N GLU A 312 -35.62 -10.79 89.53
CA GLU A 312 -36.29 -9.84 90.42
C GLU A 312 -37.66 -10.37 90.86
N LEU A 313 -38.47 -10.88 89.93
CA LEU A 313 -39.77 -11.47 90.22
C LEU A 313 -39.68 -12.73 91.10
N GLU A 314 -38.68 -13.59 90.89
CA GLU A 314 -38.41 -14.76 91.75
C GLU A 314 -38.02 -14.35 93.17
N THR A 315 -37.25 -13.27 93.30
CA THR A 315 -36.87 -12.69 94.59
C THR A 315 -38.09 -12.14 95.31
N ASP A 316 -38.93 -11.37 94.61
CA ASP A 316 -40.19 -10.83 95.14
C ASP A 316 -41.16 -11.94 95.57
N LEU A 317 -41.26 -13.02 94.77
CA LEU A 317 -42.07 -14.19 95.10
C LEU A 317 -41.56 -14.88 96.36
N THR A 318 -40.24 -15.07 96.47
CA THR A 318 -39.61 -15.69 97.65
C THR A 318 -39.86 -14.86 98.91
N ASN A 319 -39.69 -13.54 98.82
CA ASN A 319 -40.00 -12.60 99.90
C ASN A 319 -41.48 -12.64 100.32
N ALA A 320 -42.40 -12.73 99.35
CA ALA A 320 -43.83 -12.87 99.63
C ALA A 320 -44.16 -14.20 100.32
N LEU A 321 -43.55 -15.31 99.89
CA LEU A 321 -43.71 -16.61 100.53
C LEU A 321 -43.14 -16.63 101.96
N GLN A 322 -42.00 -15.99 102.20
CA GLN A 322 -41.44 -15.84 103.54
C GLN A 322 -42.38 -15.04 104.44
N LYS A 323 -42.85 -13.87 104.01
CA LYS A 323 -43.86 -13.06 104.74
C LYS A 323 -45.12 -13.86 105.05
N LYS A 324 -45.62 -14.64 104.08
CA LYS A 324 -46.78 -15.54 104.27
C LYS A 324 -46.50 -16.59 105.35
N SER A 325 -45.30 -17.17 105.39
CA SER A 325 -44.91 -18.14 106.40
C SER A 325 -44.82 -17.52 107.81
N GLU A 326 -44.30 -16.30 107.92
CA GLU A 326 -44.22 -15.54 109.18
C GLU A 326 -45.62 -15.19 109.71
N LEU A 327 -46.51 -14.74 108.83
CA LEU A 327 -47.91 -14.49 109.18
C LEU A 327 -48.62 -15.76 109.68
N ARG A 328 -48.37 -16.91 109.04
CA ARG A 328 -48.89 -18.21 109.51
C ARG A 328 -48.36 -18.59 110.89
N LYS A 329 -47.06 -18.38 111.16
CA LYS A 329 -46.46 -18.61 112.49
C LYS A 329 -47.13 -17.73 113.55
N ARG A 330 -47.27 -16.43 113.29
CA ARG A 330 -47.97 -15.48 114.18
C ARG A 330 -49.41 -15.90 114.44
N LEU A 331 -50.14 -16.33 113.40
CA LEU A 331 -51.52 -16.81 113.54
C LEU A 331 -51.61 -18.03 114.47
N ILE A 332 -50.68 -18.99 114.34
CA ILE A 332 -50.61 -20.16 115.23
C ILE A 332 -50.30 -19.75 116.67
N GLU A 333 -49.39 -18.80 116.87
CA GLU A 333 -49.03 -18.28 118.19
C GLU A 333 -50.19 -17.56 118.86
N ILE A 334 -50.92 -16.70 118.13
CA ILE A 334 -52.15 -16.06 118.59
C ILE A 334 -53.19 -17.11 118.99
N LYS A 335 -53.41 -18.14 118.17
CA LYS A 335 -54.33 -19.25 118.50
C LYS A 335 -53.92 -20.01 119.77
N ARG A 336 -52.62 -20.24 119.99
CA ARG A 336 -52.11 -20.89 121.22
C ARG A 336 -52.25 -20.00 122.45
N SER A 337 -51.87 -18.72 122.34
CA SER A 337 -52.01 -17.72 123.42
C SER A 337 -53.47 -17.57 123.82
N HIS A 338 -54.36 -17.52 122.84
CA HIS A 338 -55.80 -17.52 123.05
C HIS A 338 -56.27 -18.77 123.80
N LYS A 339 -55.90 -19.97 123.32
CA LYS A 339 -56.25 -21.24 124.00
C LYS A 339 -55.77 -21.27 125.46
N SER A 340 -54.55 -20.80 125.73
CA SER A 340 -54.01 -20.69 127.09
C SER A 340 -54.79 -19.69 127.96
N SER A 341 -55.14 -18.52 127.40
CA SER A 341 -55.92 -17.50 128.11
C SER A 341 -57.33 -17.99 128.44
N VAL A 342 -57.98 -18.72 127.52
CA VAL A 342 -59.26 -19.38 127.75
C VAL A 342 -59.15 -20.41 128.87
N GLN A 343 -58.10 -21.25 128.87
CA GLN A 343 -57.87 -22.23 129.93
C GLN A 343 -57.61 -21.58 131.30
N LYS A 344 -56.83 -20.49 131.35
CA LYS A 344 -56.60 -19.72 132.58
C LYS A 344 -57.88 -19.07 133.11
N ALA A 345 -58.70 -18.49 132.24
CA ALA A 345 -59.99 -17.92 132.61
C ALA A 345 -60.95 -18.98 133.16
N GLN A 346 -60.97 -20.18 132.55
CA GLN A 346 -61.73 -21.33 133.06
C GLN A 346 -61.25 -21.78 134.43
N ALA A 347 -59.93 -21.86 134.66
CA ALA A 347 -59.36 -22.26 135.95
C ALA A 347 -59.62 -21.25 137.07
N ALA A 348 -59.82 -19.97 136.74
CA ALA A 348 -60.07 -18.89 137.69
C ALA A 348 -61.57 -18.68 138.04
N ASN A 349 -62.48 -19.54 137.56
CA ASN A 349 -63.94 -19.36 137.69
C ASN A 349 -64.44 -17.97 137.26
N LEU A 350 -63.74 -17.34 136.31
CA LEU A 350 -64.19 -16.09 135.69
C LEU A 350 -65.31 -16.43 134.70
N CYS A 351 -66.48 -15.84 134.92
CA CYS A 351 -67.67 -16.05 134.09
C CYS A 351 -67.32 -15.83 132.62
N ARG A 352 -67.63 -16.81 131.76
CA ARG A 352 -67.30 -16.82 130.32
C ARG A 352 -67.78 -15.56 129.57
N ASP A 353 -68.79 -14.89 130.12
CA ASP A 353 -69.49 -13.76 129.48
C ASP A 353 -68.75 -12.41 129.59
N LEU A 354 -67.65 -12.33 130.36
CA LEU A 354 -66.87 -11.08 130.52
C LEU A 354 -65.65 -10.98 129.59
N ILE A 355 -65.29 -12.06 128.88
CA ILE A 355 -64.31 -11.99 127.81
C ILE A 355 -65.06 -11.60 126.54
N LYS A 356 -65.32 -10.30 126.37
CA LYS A 356 -65.76 -9.76 125.09
C LYS A 356 -64.69 -10.06 124.04
N TYR A 357 -64.91 -11.11 123.28
CA TYR A 357 -64.25 -11.32 122.01
C TYR A 357 -65.02 -10.49 121.00
N GLU A 358 -64.46 -9.34 120.58
CA GLU A 358 -64.77 -8.84 119.24
C GLU A 358 -64.39 -9.95 118.27
N SER A 359 -65.41 -10.46 117.57
CA SER A 359 -65.25 -11.48 116.56
C SER A 359 -64.24 -11.00 115.53
N ILE A 360 -63.01 -11.52 115.56
CA ILE A 360 -62.06 -11.45 114.43
C ILE A 360 -62.56 -12.35 113.28
N GLY A 361 -63.83 -12.75 113.27
CA GLY A 361 -64.52 -13.40 112.16
C GLY A 361 -65.01 -12.43 111.08
N GLU A 362 -64.89 -11.12 111.26
CA GLU A 362 -65.30 -10.12 110.26
C GLU A 362 -64.14 -9.55 109.41
N LEU A 363 -62.88 -9.84 109.75
CA LEU A 363 -61.71 -9.34 109.00
C LEU A 363 -61.29 -10.20 107.80
N GLU A 364 -61.91 -11.37 107.58
CA GLU A 364 -61.70 -12.18 106.36
C GLU A 364 -62.69 -11.82 105.23
N ASN A 365 -63.79 -11.13 105.52
CA ASN A 365 -64.75 -10.73 104.48
C ASN A 365 -64.31 -9.48 103.70
N ASP A 366 -63.54 -8.56 104.28
CA ASP A 366 -63.16 -7.33 103.57
C ASP A 366 -62.10 -7.56 102.49
N LYS A 367 -61.22 -8.56 102.66
CA LYS A 367 -60.24 -8.91 101.61
C LYS A 367 -60.86 -9.73 100.49
N ASP A 368 -61.78 -10.64 100.81
CA ASP A 368 -62.52 -11.38 99.80
C ASP A 368 -63.56 -10.50 99.09
N ASN A 369 -64.16 -9.53 99.78
CA ASN A 369 -65.02 -8.52 99.15
C ASN A 369 -64.20 -7.50 98.35
N ALA A 370 -63.02 -7.06 98.82
CA ALA A 370 -62.14 -6.20 98.03
C ALA A 370 -61.59 -6.94 96.80
N LEU A 371 -61.29 -8.24 96.90
CA LEU A 371 -60.86 -9.06 95.77
C LEU A 371 -62.04 -9.31 94.81
N LYS A 372 -63.24 -9.61 95.31
CA LYS A 372 -64.45 -9.71 94.48
C LYS A 372 -64.80 -8.38 93.82
N GLN A 373 -64.65 -7.26 94.53
CA GLN A 373 -64.89 -5.92 94.00
C GLN A 373 -63.82 -5.54 92.98
N PHE A 374 -62.55 -5.87 93.21
CA PHE A 374 -61.47 -5.64 92.26
C PHE A 374 -61.62 -6.51 91.01
N ILE A 375 -62.01 -7.79 91.18
CA ILE A 375 -62.35 -8.67 90.07
C ILE A 375 -63.55 -8.08 89.34
N SER A 376 -64.68 -7.80 89.99
CA SER A 376 -65.86 -7.19 89.37
C SER A 376 -65.59 -5.85 88.69
N GLN A 377 -64.74 -4.99 89.25
CA GLN A 377 -64.32 -3.73 88.62
C GLN A 377 -63.42 -3.99 87.41
N SER A 378 -62.51 -4.96 87.48
CA SER A 378 -61.65 -5.35 86.36
C SER A 378 -62.44 -6.01 85.24
N THR A 379 -63.39 -6.91 85.56
CA THR A 379 -64.30 -7.50 84.57
C THR A 379 -65.22 -6.44 83.99
N GLY A 380 -65.73 -5.51 84.81
CA GLY A 380 -66.54 -4.37 84.35
C GLY A 380 -65.78 -3.49 83.37
N SER A 381 -64.54 -3.09 83.73
CA SER A 381 -63.67 -2.29 82.86
C SER A 381 -63.31 -3.03 81.57
N LEU A 382 -63.06 -4.34 81.63
CA LEU A 382 -62.81 -5.16 80.45
C LEU A 382 -64.05 -5.23 79.55
N ILE A 383 -65.23 -5.46 80.12
CA ILE A 383 -66.51 -5.48 79.39
C ILE A 383 -66.78 -4.13 78.74
N GLU A 384 -66.54 -3.03 79.46
CA GLU A 384 -66.73 -1.67 78.94
C GLU A 384 -65.72 -1.33 77.84
N THR A 385 -64.46 -1.76 77.98
CA THR A 385 -63.43 -1.60 76.94
C THR A 385 -63.78 -2.43 75.70
N VAL A 386 -64.25 -3.66 75.88
CA VAL A 386 -64.72 -4.54 74.80
C VAL A 386 -65.93 -3.91 74.09
N ALA A 387 -66.91 -3.40 74.84
CA ALA A 387 -68.08 -2.73 74.30
C ALA A 387 -67.71 -1.43 73.55
N ASN A 388 -66.80 -0.62 74.11
CA ASN A 388 -66.30 0.59 73.46
C ASN A 388 -65.54 0.26 72.17
N CYS A 389 -64.72 -0.80 72.17
CA CYS A 389 -64.06 -1.30 70.96
C CYS A 389 -65.08 -1.80 69.92
N GLN A 390 -66.10 -2.56 70.34
CA GLN A 390 -67.19 -3.02 69.47
C GLN A 390 -67.95 -1.85 68.85
N GLN A 391 -68.25 -0.82 69.64
CA GLN A 391 -68.93 0.39 69.19
C GLN A 391 -68.05 1.22 68.24
N HIS A 392 -66.76 1.41 68.57
CA HIS A 392 -65.82 2.17 67.75
C HIS A 392 -65.60 1.52 66.38
N LEU A 393 -65.49 0.19 66.35
CA LEU A 393 -65.33 -0.59 65.14
C LEU A 393 -66.67 -0.90 64.44
N LYS A 394 -67.81 -0.53 65.05
CA LYS A 394 -69.18 -0.84 64.59
C LYS A 394 -69.40 -2.33 64.31
N VAL A 395 -68.83 -3.20 65.15
CA VAL A 395 -68.99 -4.65 65.06
C VAL A 395 -69.75 -5.19 66.27
N THR A 396 -70.73 -6.05 66.03
CA THR A 396 -71.54 -6.66 67.10
C THR A 396 -70.83 -7.82 67.80
N ASP A 397 -69.76 -8.36 67.22
CA ASP A 397 -68.99 -9.49 67.73
C ASP A 397 -67.52 -9.39 67.29
N LEU A 398 -66.61 -9.15 68.24
CA LEU A 398 -65.17 -9.01 67.96
C LEU A 398 -64.52 -10.31 67.48
N THR A 399 -65.12 -11.48 67.77
CA THR A 399 -64.56 -12.76 67.32
C THR A 399 -64.67 -12.96 65.80
N LYS A 400 -65.53 -12.17 65.15
CA LYS A 400 -65.74 -12.16 63.69
C LYS A 400 -64.95 -11.07 62.97
N LEU A 401 -64.09 -10.32 63.68
CA LEU A 401 -63.30 -9.24 63.07
C LEU A 401 -62.36 -9.79 61.98
N THR A 402 -61.82 -10.99 62.18
CA THR A 402 -60.91 -11.67 61.24
C THR A 402 -61.60 -12.17 59.97
N THR A 403 -62.92 -12.38 60.00
CA THR A 403 -63.70 -12.88 58.85
C THR A 403 -64.42 -11.77 58.10
N THR A 404 -64.86 -10.71 58.80
CA THR A 404 -65.56 -9.58 58.20
C THR A 404 -64.62 -8.50 57.65
N HIS A 405 -63.38 -8.43 58.14
CA HIS A 405 -62.36 -7.48 57.70
C HIS A 405 -61.05 -8.22 57.40
N PRO A 406 -60.96 -8.95 56.27
CA PRO A 406 -59.77 -9.72 55.93
C PRO A 406 -58.55 -8.80 55.80
N MET A 407 -57.47 -9.17 56.47
CA MET A 407 -56.22 -8.42 56.43
C MET A 407 -55.69 -8.39 54.98
N PRO A 408 -55.34 -7.23 54.42
CA PRO A 408 -54.78 -7.17 53.07
C PRO A 408 -53.49 -8.02 53.00
N LYS A 409 -53.36 -8.83 51.95
CA LYS A 409 -52.17 -9.69 51.77
C LYS A 409 -50.90 -8.84 51.85
N GLY A 410 -49.99 -9.20 52.75
CA GLY A 410 -48.69 -8.55 52.90
C GLY A 410 -48.67 -7.29 53.77
N LYS A 411 -49.76 -6.95 54.47
CA LYS A 411 -49.79 -5.88 55.47
C LYS A 411 -49.78 -6.44 56.88
N SER A 412 -49.13 -5.76 57.80
CA SER A 412 -49.03 -6.13 59.22
C SER A 412 -50.17 -5.52 60.04
N LEU A 413 -50.41 -6.04 61.26
CA LEU A 413 -51.38 -5.43 62.20
C LEU A 413 -51.02 -3.97 62.51
N THR A 414 -49.73 -3.65 62.57
CA THR A 414 -49.21 -2.30 62.77
C THR A 414 -49.63 -1.35 61.64
N ASP A 415 -49.62 -1.81 60.38
CA ASP A 415 -50.08 -1.00 59.24
C ASP A 415 -51.57 -0.68 59.34
N LEU A 416 -52.37 -1.63 59.86
CA LEU A 416 -53.81 -1.45 60.05
C LEU A 416 -54.11 -0.47 61.19
N ILE A 417 -53.41 -0.59 62.31
CA ILE A 417 -53.50 0.35 63.44
C ILE A 417 -53.12 1.76 62.97
N THR A 418 -52.04 1.89 62.19
CA THR A 418 -51.60 3.16 61.60
C THR A 418 -52.66 3.73 60.66
N PHE A 419 -53.28 2.89 59.82
CA PHE A 419 -54.35 3.29 58.92
C PHE A 419 -55.59 3.83 59.65
N TYR A 420 -56.03 3.18 60.72
CA TYR A 420 -57.19 3.64 61.48
C TYR A 420 -56.88 4.90 62.29
N HIS A 421 -55.70 5.00 62.91
CA HIS A 421 -55.29 6.24 63.60
C HIS A 421 -55.13 7.42 62.65
N ALA A 422 -54.62 7.20 61.43
CA ALA A 422 -54.50 8.25 60.42
C ALA A 422 -55.85 8.76 59.88
N ASN A 423 -56.93 8.03 60.13
CA ASN A 423 -58.27 8.36 59.64
C ASN A 423 -59.32 8.57 60.76
N GLN A 424 -58.92 8.52 62.05
CA GLN A 424 -59.78 8.92 63.16
C GLN A 424 -60.14 10.40 63.04
N GLY A 425 -61.43 10.71 62.84
CA GLY A 425 -61.97 12.08 62.79
C GLY A 425 -62.35 12.59 61.40
N LYS A 426 -62.13 11.83 60.32
CA LYS A 426 -62.65 12.20 58.99
C LYS A 426 -64.08 11.65 58.82
N PRO A 427 -65.10 12.49 58.53
CA PRO A 427 -66.46 12.02 58.32
C PRO A 427 -66.49 11.01 57.16
N SER A 428 -67.07 9.84 57.40
CA SER A 428 -67.16 8.75 56.42
C SER A 428 -67.95 9.20 55.20
N THR A 429 -67.27 9.63 54.14
CA THR A 429 -67.88 9.86 52.84
C THR A 429 -68.14 8.51 52.18
N SER A 430 -69.43 8.25 51.97
CA SER A 430 -70.05 7.19 51.19
C SER A 430 -69.24 6.75 49.97
N THR A 431 -68.99 5.45 49.93
CA THR A 431 -68.96 4.54 48.77
C THR A 431 -68.81 5.20 47.40
N GLN A 432 -67.57 5.32 46.92
CA GLN A 432 -67.28 5.40 45.49
C GLN A 432 -66.29 4.31 45.10
N LEU A 433 -66.62 3.72 43.95
CA LEU A 433 -65.97 2.68 43.19
C LEU A 433 -64.43 2.83 43.20
N LEU A 434 -63.73 1.74 43.53
CA LEU A 434 -62.27 1.67 43.54
C LEU A 434 -61.73 1.70 42.09
N GLU A 435 -61.54 2.89 41.53
CA GLU A 435 -60.67 3.11 40.39
C GLU A 435 -59.25 3.33 40.96
N LEU A 436 -58.30 2.51 40.52
CA LEU A 436 -56.90 2.60 40.95
C LEU A 436 -56.31 3.94 40.46
N GLU A 437 -56.43 4.97 41.27
CA GLU A 437 -55.69 6.22 41.08
C GLU A 437 -54.23 5.96 41.45
N VAL A 438 -53.38 5.86 40.44
CA VAL A 438 -51.91 5.82 40.56
C VAL A 438 -51.45 7.27 40.80
N PRO A 439 -51.09 7.69 42.03
CA PRO A 439 -50.88 9.11 42.34
C PRO A 439 -49.57 9.70 41.78
N ASN A 440 -48.84 8.96 40.95
CA ASN A 440 -47.47 9.28 40.56
C ASN A 440 -47.27 9.53 39.06
N GLU A 441 -48.31 9.50 38.24
CA GLU A 441 -48.12 9.72 36.79
C GLU A 441 -47.81 11.18 36.46
N THR A 442 -48.47 12.16 37.10
CA THR A 442 -48.31 13.58 36.79
C THR A 442 -46.86 14.11 36.94
N PRO A 443 -46.11 13.84 38.02
CA PRO A 443 -44.73 14.34 38.13
C PRO A 443 -43.79 13.70 37.09
N ILE A 444 -43.99 12.41 36.79
CA ILE A 444 -43.17 11.69 35.80
C ILE A 444 -43.45 12.22 34.39
N VAL A 445 -44.73 12.44 34.06
CA VAL A 445 -45.15 13.00 32.77
C VAL A 445 -44.58 14.41 32.59
N ASN A 446 -44.60 15.23 33.62
CA ASN A 446 -44.02 16.58 33.56
C ASN A 446 -42.51 16.58 33.42
N GLN A 447 -41.82 15.64 34.07
CA GLN A 447 -40.38 15.47 33.89
C GLN A 447 -40.03 15.08 32.46
N ILE A 448 -40.77 14.16 31.85
CA ILE A 448 -40.57 13.75 30.45
C ILE A 448 -40.83 14.92 29.48
N ILE A 449 -41.90 15.70 29.70
CA ILE A 449 -42.22 16.87 28.88
C ILE A 449 -41.09 17.91 28.93
N GLN A 450 -40.52 18.14 30.11
CA GLN A 450 -39.46 19.13 30.32
C GLN A 450 -38.11 18.65 29.77
N GLU A 451 -37.71 17.40 30.05
CA GLU A 451 -36.40 16.86 29.64
C GLU A 451 -36.32 16.61 28.12
N CYS A 452 -37.44 16.26 27.47
CA CYS A 452 -37.47 15.99 26.03
C CYS A 452 -37.98 17.18 25.19
N GLU A 453 -38.23 18.34 25.81
CA GLU A 453 -38.70 19.57 25.15
C GLU A 453 -39.88 19.33 24.17
N LEU A 454 -40.85 18.50 24.56
CA LEU A 454 -41.88 17.98 23.63
C LEU A 454 -42.88 19.06 23.16
N GLY A 455 -42.83 20.28 23.73
CA GLY A 455 -43.73 21.39 23.43
C GLY A 455 -45.16 21.19 23.93
N LEU A 456 -45.35 20.28 24.90
CA LEU A 456 -46.64 19.98 25.53
C LEU A 456 -46.81 20.78 26.83
N ASN A 457 -48.04 20.97 27.28
CA ASN A 457 -48.32 21.68 28.54
C ASN A 457 -48.09 20.76 29.76
N GLN A 458 -47.84 21.33 30.94
CA GLN A 458 -47.59 20.59 32.19
C GLN A 458 -48.81 19.81 32.75
N ASN A 459 -49.93 19.79 32.02
CA ASN A 459 -51.13 19.02 32.35
C ASN A 459 -51.45 17.99 31.26
N SER A 460 -50.51 17.75 30.35
CA SER A 460 -50.73 16.79 29.27
C SER A 460 -50.78 15.38 29.82
N SER A 461 -51.68 14.55 29.32
CA SER A 461 -51.78 13.16 29.75
C SER A 461 -50.63 12.34 29.17
N LEU A 462 -50.30 11.20 29.80
CA LEU A 462 -49.27 10.28 29.31
C LEU A 462 -49.53 9.86 27.85
N ASN A 463 -50.79 9.70 27.46
CA ASN A 463 -51.15 9.36 26.08
C ASN A 463 -50.80 10.48 25.09
N GLN A 464 -50.97 11.74 25.45
CA GLN A 464 -50.57 12.88 24.61
C GLN A 464 -49.05 12.95 24.45
N VAL A 465 -48.30 12.64 25.51
CA VAL A 465 -46.84 12.54 25.47
C VAL A 465 -46.39 11.42 24.52
N ILE A 466 -46.97 10.22 24.64
CA ILE A 466 -46.66 9.08 23.78
C ILE A 466 -46.99 9.39 22.32
N GLU A 467 -48.12 10.02 22.05
CA GLU A 467 -48.54 10.38 20.69
C GLU A 467 -47.58 11.41 20.08
N ARG A 468 -47.14 12.40 20.86
CA ARG A 468 -46.17 13.40 20.41
C ARG A 468 -44.80 12.80 20.10
N ILE A 469 -44.29 11.91 20.95
CA ILE A 469 -43.04 11.18 20.72
C ILE A 469 -43.15 10.35 19.43
N ASN A 470 -44.27 9.64 19.23
CA ASN A 470 -44.49 8.87 18.02
C ASN A 470 -44.59 9.73 16.76
N GLN A 471 -45.17 10.93 16.85
CA GLN A 471 -45.15 11.89 15.74
C GLN A 471 -43.71 12.33 15.42
N LEU A 472 -42.91 12.68 16.42
CA LEU A 472 -41.52 13.08 16.23
C LEU A 472 -40.66 11.97 15.62
N ILE A 473 -40.90 10.71 15.98
CA ILE A 473 -40.19 9.55 15.41
C ILE A 473 -40.64 9.27 13.96
N LYS A 474 -41.92 9.50 13.62
CA LYS A 474 -42.47 9.23 12.29
C LYS A 474 -42.22 10.35 11.27
N VAL A 475 -41.93 11.57 11.72
CA VAL A 475 -41.53 12.65 10.83
C VAL A 475 -40.11 12.37 10.34
N LYS A 476 -40.04 11.70 9.17
CA LYS A 476 -38.82 11.62 8.37
C LYS A 476 -38.25 13.05 8.24
N PRO A 477 -36.97 13.28 8.59
CA PRO A 477 -36.45 14.64 8.74
C PRO A 477 -36.74 15.44 7.47
N PRO A 478 -37.34 16.64 7.58
CA PRO A 478 -37.60 17.46 6.42
C PRO A 478 -36.27 17.78 5.77
N ILE A 479 -36.17 17.47 4.48
CA ILE A 479 -35.11 17.96 3.58
C ILE A 479 -35.29 19.48 3.53
N THR A 480 -34.73 20.15 4.52
CA THR A 480 -34.66 21.58 4.61
C THR A 480 -33.51 21.99 3.70
N LYS A 481 -33.84 22.89 2.76
CA LYS A 481 -32.91 23.57 1.86
C LYS A 481 -31.68 24.04 2.64
N PRO A 482 -30.48 23.99 2.05
CA PRO A 482 -29.23 24.22 2.75
C PRO A 482 -29.22 25.63 3.35
N VAL A 483 -29.39 25.67 4.67
CA VAL A 483 -28.86 26.73 5.51
C VAL A 483 -27.36 26.74 5.26
N ASN A 484 -26.80 27.92 4.96
CA ASN A 484 -25.37 28.21 4.90
C ASN A 484 -24.64 27.54 6.08
N GLN A 485 -24.20 26.31 5.88
CA GLN A 485 -23.37 25.59 6.83
C GLN A 485 -21.93 25.98 6.55
N SER A 486 -21.27 26.38 7.63
CA SER A 486 -19.85 26.65 7.75
C SER A 486 -18.99 25.92 6.72
N THR A 487 -18.13 26.68 6.05
CA THR A 487 -17.11 26.26 5.07
C THR A 487 -16.02 25.35 5.63
N ASP A 488 -16.17 24.85 6.85
CA ASP A 488 -15.18 23.98 7.49
C ASP A 488 -15.36 22.55 7.02
N THR A 489 -14.80 22.27 5.84
CA THR A 489 -14.30 20.92 5.57
C THR A 489 -13.28 20.55 6.65
N PRO A 490 -13.03 19.27 6.95
CA PRO A 490 -12.06 18.86 7.98
C PRO A 490 -10.62 19.34 7.74
N PHE A 491 -10.36 19.99 6.59
CA PHE A 491 -9.08 20.60 6.21
C PHE A 491 -9.16 22.12 6.01
N GLY A 492 -10.28 22.77 6.33
CA GLY A 492 -10.46 24.24 6.28
C GLY A 492 -10.51 24.84 4.87
N GLU A 493 -10.63 24.02 3.83
CA GLU A 493 -10.75 24.49 2.45
C GLU A 493 -12.21 24.55 2.02
N SER A 494 -12.59 25.58 1.26
CA SER A 494 -13.96 25.69 0.74
C SER A 494 -14.20 24.61 -0.32
N LEU A 495 -15.46 24.17 -0.46
CA LEU A 495 -15.85 23.14 -1.42
C LEU A 495 -15.48 23.55 -2.85
N GLU A 496 -15.57 24.83 -3.19
CA GLU A 496 -15.18 25.38 -4.49
C GLU A 496 -13.70 25.13 -4.80
N LYS A 497 -12.84 25.32 -3.80
CA LYS A 497 -11.40 25.08 -3.95
C LYS A 497 -11.09 23.60 -4.11
N ILE A 498 -11.79 22.73 -3.36
CA ILE A 498 -11.67 21.28 -3.50
C ILE A 498 -12.14 20.83 -4.89
N VAL A 499 -13.27 21.35 -5.37
CA VAL A 499 -13.81 21.09 -6.72
C VAL A 499 -12.82 21.51 -7.81
N GLU A 500 -12.17 22.68 -7.67
CA GLU A 500 -11.16 23.14 -8.61
C GLU A 500 -9.92 22.24 -8.62
N ILE A 501 -9.43 21.85 -7.43
CA ILE A 501 -8.30 20.92 -7.29
C ILE A 501 -8.63 19.57 -7.91
N ASP A 502 -9.82 19.01 -7.63
CA ASP A 502 -10.24 17.72 -8.17
C ASP A 502 -10.41 17.76 -9.68
N LEU A 503 -10.95 18.84 -10.26
CA LEU A 503 -11.05 19.02 -11.72
C LEU A 503 -9.67 19.02 -12.39
N ASN A 504 -8.75 19.83 -11.87
CA ASN A 504 -7.38 19.91 -12.40
C ASN A 504 -6.62 18.60 -12.18
N GLY A 505 -6.86 17.94 -11.05
CA GLY A 505 -6.33 16.62 -10.71
C GLY A 505 -6.80 15.56 -11.71
N LEU A 506 -8.10 15.50 -11.99
CA LEU A 506 -8.67 14.50 -12.91
C LEU A 506 -8.13 14.64 -14.34
N GLU A 507 -8.06 15.86 -14.88
CA GLU A 507 -7.52 16.08 -16.24
C GLU A 507 -6.05 15.71 -16.34
N LYS A 508 -5.29 16.01 -15.28
CA LYS A 508 -3.85 15.71 -15.22
C LYS A 508 -3.58 14.22 -15.00
N GLU A 509 -4.32 13.55 -14.12
CA GLU A 509 -4.15 12.14 -13.79
C GLU A 509 -4.59 11.23 -14.94
N LEU A 510 -5.71 11.55 -15.59
CA LEU A 510 -6.25 10.76 -16.70
C LEU A 510 -5.63 11.15 -18.05
N GLY A 511 -4.92 12.28 -18.14
CA GLY A 511 -4.31 12.75 -19.39
C GLY A 511 -5.35 13.09 -20.48
N ILE A 512 -6.58 13.40 -20.09
CA ILE A 512 -7.69 13.76 -20.99
C ILE A 512 -8.25 15.13 -20.65
N ARG A 513 -8.86 15.79 -21.65
CA ARG A 513 -9.73 16.93 -21.41
C ARG A 513 -11.13 16.41 -21.06
N LEU A 514 -11.61 16.76 -19.87
CA LEU A 514 -12.97 16.42 -19.45
C LEU A 514 -13.99 17.18 -20.32
N SER A 515 -15.13 16.56 -20.61
CA SER A 515 -16.21 17.23 -21.36
C SER A 515 -16.78 18.42 -20.58
N SER A 516 -17.32 19.40 -21.28
CA SER A 516 -17.96 20.58 -20.67
C SER A 516 -19.06 20.21 -19.71
N GLU A 517 -19.84 19.18 -20.02
CA GLU A 517 -20.96 18.69 -19.23
C GLU A 517 -20.46 18.13 -17.89
N ILE A 518 -19.40 17.31 -17.91
CA ILE A 518 -18.82 16.74 -16.68
C ILE A 518 -18.19 17.83 -15.82
N LYS A 519 -17.48 18.78 -16.44
CA LYS A 519 -16.94 19.94 -15.71
C LYS A 519 -18.05 20.74 -15.04
N GLN A 520 -19.19 20.91 -15.71
CA GLN A 520 -20.34 21.62 -15.14
C GLN A 520 -21.00 20.82 -14.02
N GLN A 521 -21.17 19.50 -14.18
CA GLN A 521 -21.70 18.62 -13.14
C GLN A 521 -20.82 18.64 -11.88
N ILE A 522 -19.50 18.56 -12.04
CA ILE A 522 -18.55 18.64 -10.93
C ILE A 522 -18.55 20.04 -10.28
N LYS A 523 -18.74 21.12 -11.05
CA LYS A 523 -18.88 22.48 -10.49
C LYS A 523 -20.17 22.71 -9.70
N GLN A 524 -21.21 21.89 -9.92
CA GLN A 524 -22.54 22.06 -9.31
C GLN A 524 -22.79 21.16 -8.10
N VAL A 525 -21.80 20.36 -7.67
CA VAL A 525 -21.96 19.47 -6.51
C VAL A 525 -22.15 20.25 -5.21
N ALA A 526 -23.11 19.82 -4.40
CA ALA A 526 -23.45 20.50 -3.15
C ALA A 526 -22.63 20.01 -1.95
N ASN A 527 -21.97 18.85 -2.09
CA ASN A 527 -21.20 18.24 -1.01
C ASN A 527 -20.10 17.29 -1.54
N TYR A 528 -19.14 16.95 -0.68
CA TYR A 528 -18.01 16.09 -1.02
C TYR A 528 -18.41 14.68 -1.47
N ARG A 529 -19.54 14.15 -0.95
CA ARG A 529 -20.00 12.81 -1.30
C ARG A 529 -20.44 12.75 -2.77
N GLU A 530 -21.13 13.77 -3.25
CA GLU A 530 -21.50 13.92 -4.66
C GLU A 530 -20.27 14.08 -5.56
N LEU A 531 -19.31 14.92 -5.14
CA LEU A 531 -18.04 15.10 -5.85
C LEU A 531 -17.29 13.78 -6.03
N SER A 532 -17.11 13.03 -4.94
CA SER A 532 -16.44 11.72 -4.97
C SER A 532 -17.17 10.72 -5.86
N SER A 533 -18.50 10.71 -5.84
CA SER A 533 -19.30 9.83 -6.70
C SER A 533 -19.12 10.14 -8.19
N LEU A 534 -19.18 11.42 -8.58
CA LEU A 534 -18.98 11.85 -9.97
C LEU A 534 -17.55 11.57 -10.44
N ARG A 535 -16.55 11.86 -9.60
CA ARG A 535 -15.14 11.53 -9.86
C ARG A 535 -14.95 10.05 -10.15
N ASN A 536 -15.43 9.18 -9.27
CA ASN A 536 -15.28 7.74 -9.41
C ASN A 536 -16.03 7.19 -10.63
N GLN A 537 -17.19 7.76 -10.93
CA GLN A 537 -17.95 7.42 -12.13
C GLN A 537 -17.17 7.77 -13.39
N GLU A 538 -16.54 8.94 -13.46
CA GLU A 538 -15.80 9.34 -14.65
C GLU A 538 -14.49 8.58 -14.83
N ILE A 539 -13.77 8.30 -13.74
CA ILE A 539 -12.60 7.41 -13.76
C ILE A 539 -13.02 6.03 -14.29
N LYS A 540 -14.15 5.50 -13.81
CA LYS A 540 -14.70 4.21 -14.28
C LYS A 540 -15.07 4.26 -15.76
N ASN A 541 -15.79 5.30 -16.21
CA ASN A 541 -16.15 5.48 -17.61
C ASN A 541 -14.92 5.55 -18.52
N TYR A 542 -13.87 6.25 -18.08
CA TYR A 542 -12.62 6.34 -18.81
C TYR A 542 -11.92 4.97 -18.92
N LEU A 543 -11.83 4.24 -17.81
CA LEU A 543 -11.24 2.90 -17.79
C LEU A 543 -12.02 1.93 -18.69
N GLU A 544 -13.35 1.94 -18.62
CA GLU A 544 -14.21 1.10 -19.47
C GLU A 544 -14.08 1.46 -20.97
N LYS A 545 -14.04 2.75 -21.31
CA LYS A 545 -13.80 3.21 -22.69
C LYS A 545 -12.41 2.83 -23.20
N SER A 546 -11.39 2.90 -22.35
CA SER A 546 -10.02 2.53 -22.70
C SER A 546 -9.81 1.02 -22.87
N GLN A 547 -10.66 0.19 -22.25
CA GLN A 547 -10.60 -1.27 -22.36
C GLN A 547 -11.42 -1.82 -23.54
N GLY A 548 -12.42 -1.08 -24.04
CA GLY A 548 -13.32 -1.54 -25.11
C GLY A 548 -12.96 -1.12 -26.54
N GLY A 549 -11.95 -0.27 -26.73
CA GLY A 549 -11.61 0.30 -28.03
C GLY A 549 -10.18 -0.02 -28.47
N ILE A 550 -10.03 -0.58 -29.67
CA ILE A 550 -8.79 -0.61 -30.44
C ILE A 550 -8.10 0.76 -30.30
N ILE A 551 -6.81 0.74 -29.98
CA ILE A 551 -5.91 1.89 -29.90
C ILE A 551 -6.09 2.73 -31.18
N THR A 552 -6.97 3.70 -31.13
CA THR A 552 -7.22 4.64 -32.22
C THR A 552 -6.33 5.84 -31.97
N SER A 553 -5.40 5.98 -32.90
CA SER A 553 -4.50 7.09 -33.18
C SER A 553 -4.90 8.44 -32.57
N GLN A 554 -4.05 8.96 -31.68
CA GLN A 554 -3.99 10.39 -31.42
C GLN A 554 -3.61 11.15 -32.70
N PRO A 555 -4.18 12.34 -32.95
CA PRO A 555 -3.77 13.18 -34.07
C PRO A 555 -2.35 13.73 -33.86
N LEU A 556 -1.50 13.62 -34.89
CA LEU A 556 -0.20 14.27 -34.95
C LEU A 556 -0.36 15.79 -34.72
N GLN A 557 -0.04 16.25 -33.52
CA GLN A 557 0.35 17.64 -33.32
C GLN A 557 1.84 17.78 -33.63
N ALA A 558 2.15 18.80 -34.42
CA ALA A 558 3.47 19.13 -34.92
C ALA A 558 4.52 19.11 -33.79
N VAL A 559 5.58 18.34 -34.05
CA VAL A 559 6.75 18.18 -33.20
C VAL A 559 7.46 19.52 -33.02
N VAL A 560 7.14 20.22 -31.94
CA VAL A 560 8.07 21.17 -31.32
C VAL A 560 8.97 20.36 -30.40
N LYS A 561 10.25 20.24 -30.78
CA LYS A 561 11.32 19.59 -30.01
C LYS A 561 11.33 20.06 -28.54
N PRO A 562 11.23 19.15 -27.54
CA PRO A 562 11.68 19.41 -26.19
C PRO A 562 13.02 18.70 -25.96
N PHE A 563 14.09 19.20 -26.57
CA PHE A 563 15.45 18.78 -26.19
C PHE A 563 15.94 19.70 -25.05
N GLY A 564 15.73 19.28 -23.81
CA GLY A 564 16.30 19.98 -22.64
C GLY A 564 16.10 19.27 -21.30
N GLY A 565 14.97 18.58 -21.10
CA GLY A 565 14.63 18.01 -19.78
C GLY A 565 15.40 16.75 -19.38
N LYS A 566 15.77 15.88 -20.34
CA LYS A 566 16.38 14.58 -20.03
C LYS A 566 17.84 14.70 -19.55
N ILE A 567 18.60 15.70 -20.04
CA ILE A 567 19.98 15.95 -19.59
C ILE A 567 20.00 16.52 -18.17
N VAL A 568 19.00 17.34 -17.80
CA VAL A 568 18.89 17.89 -16.44
C VAL A 568 18.58 16.78 -15.44
N LEU A 569 17.67 15.86 -15.76
CA LEU A 569 17.33 14.72 -14.90
C LEU A 569 18.51 13.77 -14.67
N VAL A 570 19.24 13.43 -15.73
CA VAL A 570 20.45 12.59 -15.61
C VAL A 570 21.55 13.31 -14.84
N SER A 571 21.73 14.61 -15.06
CA SER A 571 22.72 15.41 -14.31
C SER A 571 22.37 15.50 -12.82
N TRP A 572 21.09 15.61 -12.47
CA TRP A 572 20.62 15.64 -11.08
C TRP A 572 20.79 14.28 -10.39
N LEU A 573 20.56 13.18 -11.12
CA LEU A 573 20.78 11.82 -10.64
C LEU A 573 22.27 11.54 -10.35
N VAL A 574 23.17 11.98 -11.25
CA VAL A 574 24.62 11.83 -11.06
C VAL A 574 25.10 12.67 -9.87
N LEU A 575 24.56 13.88 -9.69
CA LEU A 575 24.91 14.74 -8.56
C LEU A 575 24.46 14.15 -7.21
N SER A 576 23.29 13.51 -7.15
CA SER A 576 22.79 12.87 -5.92
C SER A 576 23.63 11.64 -5.56
N LEU A 577 24.02 10.82 -6.55
CA LEU A 577 24.89 9.66 -6.34
C LEU A 577 26.28 10.06 -5.84
N LEU A 578 26.85 11.15 -6.36
CA LEU A 578 28.14 11.69 -5.88
C LEU A 578 28.07 12.18 -4.43
N MET A 579 26.97 12.84 -4.04
CA MET A 579 26.77 13.29 -2.66
C MET A 579 26.63 12.12 -1.68
N ILE A 580 25.94 11.06 -2.06
CA ILE A 580 25.81 9.83 -1.24
C ILE A 580 27.18 9.15 -1.10
N ALA A 581 27.96 9.03 -2.17
CA ALA A 581 29.29 8.46 -2.13
C ALA A 581 30.25 9.25 -1.22
N ALA A 582 30.23 10.59 -1.30
CA ALA A 582 31.01 11.46 -0.44
C ALA A 582 30.61 11.35 1.04
N PHE A 583 29.31 11.21 1.31
CA PHE A 583 28.79 11.01 2.66
C PHE A 583 29.24 9.67 3.27
N LEU A 584 29.18 8.58 2.50
CA LEU A 584 29.65 7.26 2.93
C LEU A 584 31.16 7.24 3.21
N LEU A 585 31.95 7.95 2.41
CA LEU A 585 33.39 8.12 2.67
C LEU A 585 33.64 8.86 3.99
N ARG A 586 32.89 9.93 4.28
CA ARG A 586 32.99 10.67 5.55
C ARG A 586 32.66 9.80 6.76
N ILE A 587 31.65 8.94 6.66
CA ILE A 587 31.32 8.00 7.74
C ILE A 587 32.45 7.00 7.96
N LYS A 588 33.05 6.45 6.90
CA LYS A 588 34.19 5.53 7.01
C LYS A 588 35.41 6.19 7.67
N VAL A 589 35.70 7.46 7.36
CA VAL A 589 36.81 8.19 7.97
C VAL A 589 36.55 8.43 9.46
N LYS A 590 35.35 8.89 9.85
CA LYS A 590 35.00 9.07 11.26
C LYS A 590 35.02 7.76 12.06
N GLN A 591 34.63 6.65 11.45
CA GLN A 591 34.73 5.33 12.10
C GLN A 591 36.18 4.87 12.28
N LYS A 592 37.10 5.25 11.38
CA LYS A 592 38.54 4.98 11.54
C LYS A 592 39.17 5.85 12.64
N GLU A 593 38.77 7.12 12.76
CA GLU A 593 39.25 7.99 13.85
C GLU A 593 38.77 7.53 15.23
N LYS A 594 37.50 7.11 15.35
CA LYS A 594 36.97 6.53 16.60
C LYS A 594 37.60 5.20 17.01
N LYS A 595 38.32 4.52 16.11
CA LYS A 595 39.08 3.30 16.43
C LYS A 595 40.54 3.58 16.78
N ARG A 596 41.01 4.82 16.61
CA ARG A 596 42.38 5.25 16.94
C ARG A 596 42.46 6.01 18.28
N ILE A 597 41.32 6.54 18.75
CA ILE A 597 41.09 6.98 20.13
C ILE A 597 40.63 5.77 20.92
#